data_AF-A0A972XKT9-F1
#
_entry.id   AF-A0A972XKT9-F1
#
_cell.length_a   1.000
_cell.length_b   1.000
_cell.length_c   1.000
_cell.angle_alpha   90.00
_cell.angle_beta   90.00
_cell.angle_gamma   90.00
#
_symmetry.space_group_name_H-M   'P 1'
#
loop_
_entity.id
_entity.type
_entity.pdbx_description
1 polymer ?
#
loop_
_entity_poly.entity_id
_entity_poly.type
_entity_poly.pdbx_seq_one_letter_code
_entity_poly.pdbx_strand_id
1 'polypeptide(L)'
;MVIDARRRRRRLLAPLVAGAAAVAGCLLVFAVDPNEPGHYPICPTRALLGIDCPGCGLMRGTHDLLHGNLAGAVDHNLLIPVL
;
A
#
# COMPACT_ATOMS: atom_id res chain seq x y z
N MET A 1 -6.22 20.18 33.62
CA MET A 1 -6.12 18.73 33.31
C MET A 1 -6.92 18.27 32.08
N VAL A 2 -8.11 18.81 31.76
CA VAL A 2 -8.94 18.38 30.60
C VAL A 2 -8.30 18.66 29.21
N ILE A 3 -7.48 19.71 29.08
CA ILE A 3 -6.81 20.07 27.81
C ILE A 3 -5.71 19.07 27.41
N ASP A 4 -5.04 18.46 28.40
CA ASP A 4 -3.90 17.57 28.19
C ASP A 4 -4.33 16.20 27.68
N ALA A 5 -5.43 15.67 28.24
CA ALA A 5 -6.06 14.44 27.76
C ALA A 5 -6.54 14.54 26.30
N ARG A 6 -7.10 15.69 25.88
CA ARG A 6 -7.51 15.91 24.47
C ARG A 6 -6.30 15.97 23.53
N ARG A 7 -5.20 16.59 23.95
CA ARG A 7 -3.97 16.72 23.15
C ARG A 7 -3.24 15.37 23.01
N ARG A 8 -3.16 14.58 24.10
CA ARG A 8 -2.63 13.21 24.08
C ARG A 8 -3.48 12.26 23.24
N ARG A 9 -4.82 12.36 23.33
CA ARG A 9 -5.74 11.55 22.50
C ARG A 9 -5.61 11.89 21.01
N ARG A 10 -5.54 13.17 20.63
CA ARG A 10 -5.27 13.57 19.22
C ARG A 10 -3.93 13.07 18.70
N ARG A 11 -2.88 13.05 19.54
CA ARG A 11 -1.55 12.52 19.18
C ARG A 11 -1.54 11.01 18.96
N LEU A 12 -2.42 10.26 19.62
CA LEU A 12 -2.56 8.81 19.45
C LEU A 12 -3.56 8.45 18.34
N LEU A 13 -4.58 9.28 18.12
CA LEU A 13 -5.55 9.08 17.04
C LEU A 13 -4.89 9.12 15.67
N ALA A 14 -3.97 10.04 15.43
CA ALA A 14 -3.27 10.14 14.14
C ALA A 14 -2.53 8.84 13.74
N PRO A 15 -1.62 8.27 14.56
CA PRO A 15 -0.97 7.01 14.22
C PRO A 15 -1.94 5.82 14.21
N LEU A 16 -2.99 5.82 15.04
CA LEU A 16 -4.01 4.76 15.02
C LEU A 16 -4.83 4.77 13.72
N VAL A 17 -5.24 5.95 13.25
CA VAL A 17 -5.98 6.10 11.98
C VAL A 17 -5.08 5.74 10.81
N ALA A 18 -3.82 6.19 10.81
CA ALA A 18 -2.85 5.83 9.78
C ALA A 18 -2.60 4.30 9.74
N GLY A 19 -2.41 3.67 10.91
CA GLY A 19 -2.25 2.22 11.01
C GLY A 19 -3.49 1.45 10.54
N ALA A 20 -4.69 1.90 10.94
CA ALA A 20 -5.94 1.29 10.49
C ALA A 20 -6.14 1.42 8.98
N ALA A 21 -5.80 2.57 8.39
CA ALA A 21 -5.86 2.78 6.95
C ALA A 21 -4.86 1.89 6.19
N ALA A 22 -3.64 1.73 6.72
CA ALA A 22 -2.65 0.83 6.14
C ALA A 22 -3.12 -0.63 6.15
N VAL A 23 -3.66 -1.11 7.28
CA VAL A 23 -4.20 -2.48 7.40
C VAL A 23 -5.39 -2.68 6.44
N ALA A 24 -6.31 -1.71 6.36
CA ALA A 24 -7.43 -1.77 5.43
C ALA A 24 -6.96 -1.81 3.96
N GLY A 25 -5.93 -1.03 3.63
CA GLY A 25 -5.27 -1.06 2.32
C GLY A 25 -4.67 -2.44 2.02
N CYS A 26 -3.91 -3.03 2.95
CA CYS A 26 -3.34 -4.37 2.78
C CYS A 26 -4.42 -5.45 2.60
N LEU A 27 -5.53 -5.38 3.34
CA LEU A 27 -6.64 -6.33 3.23
C LEU A 27 -7.37 -6.20 1.88
N LEU A 28 -7.56 -4.98 1.39
CA LEU A 28 -8.13 -4.74 0.07
C LEU A 28 -7.25 -5.33 -1.03
N VAL A 29 -5.95 -5.09 -0.94
CA VAL A 29 -4.97 -5.62 -1.89
C VAL A 29 -4.91 -7.13 -1.82
N PHE A 30 -4.95 -7.71 -0.62
CA PHE A 30 -4.98 -9.17 -0.44
C PHE A 30 -6.23 -9.83 -1.05
N ALA A 31 -7.38 -9.15 -0.96
CA ALA A 31 -8.65 -9.70 -1.43
C ALA A 31 -8.88 -9.52 -2.94
N VAL A 32 -8.25 -8.52 -3.56
CA VAL A 32 -8.45 -8.17 -4.96
C VAL A 32 -7.10 -8.19 -5.66
N ASP A 33 -6.88 -9.19 -6.52
CA ASP A 33 -5.59 -9.37 -7.19
C ASP A 33 -5.28 -8.17 -8.11
N PRO A 34 -4.24 -7.36 -7.81
CA PRO A 34 -3.81 -6.25 -8.65
C PRO A 34 -2.99 -6.69 -9.88
N ASN A 35 -2.62 -7.97 -9.96
CA ASN A 35 -1.93 -8.55 -11.11
C ASN A 35 -2.90 -8.95 -12.23
N GLU A 36 -4.16 -9.22 -11.92
CA GLU A 36 -5.16 -9.54 -12.94
C GLU A 36 -5.71 -8.28 -13.66
N PRO A 37 -5.62 -8.21 -15.00
CA PRO A 37 -6.20 -7.12 -15.77
C PRO A 37 -7.73 -7.16 -15.68
N GLY A 38 -8.34 -6.11 -15.13
CA GLY A 38 -9.80 -5.97 -15.00
C GLY A 38 -10.26 -5.47 -13.63
N HIS A 39 -9.50 -5.74 -12.56
CA HIS A 39 -9.85 -5.33 -11.20
C HIS A 39 -9.38 -3.92 -10.82
N TYR A 40 -8.28 -3.46 -11.42
CA TYR A 40 -7.71 -2.14 -11.17
C TYR A 40 -7.59 -1.32 -12.45
N PRO A 41 -7.69 0.03 -12.35
CA PRO A 41 -7.45 0.90 -13.49
C PRO A 41 -6.04 0.66 -14.04
N ILE A 42 -5.94 0.67 -15.36
CA ILE A 42 -4.69 0.47 -16.09
C ILE A 42 -3.68 1.51 -15.63
N CYS A 43 -2.49 1.07 -15.19
CA CYS A 43 -1.42 1.97 -14.78
C CYS A 43 -0.87 2.68 -16.02
N PRO A 44 -1.05 4.01 -16.17
CA PRO A 44 -0.66 4.71 -17.39
C PRO A 44 0.86 4.70 -17.60
N THR A 45 1.66 4.74 -16.54
CA THR A 45 3.13 4.61 -16.66
C THR A 45 3.54 3.21 -17.10
N ARG A 46 2.87 2.14 -16.66
CA ARG A 46 3.18 0.80 -17.15
C ARG A 46 2.74 0.61 -18.60
N ALA A 47 1.62 1.22 -18.98
CA ALA A 47 1.14 1.19 -20.35
C ALA A 47 2.02 2.03 -21.32
N LEU A 48 2.51 3.19 -20.88
CA LEU A 48 3.27 4.13 -21.71
C LEU A 48 4.78 3.87 -21.68
N LEU A 49 5.32 3.50 -20.53
CA LEU A 49 6.76 3.41 -20.27
C LEU A 49 7.23 2.00 -19.92
N GLY A 50 6.31 1.03 -19.76
CA GLY A 50 6.64 -0.34 -19.36
C GLY A 50 7.08 -0.48 -17.89
N ILE A 51 7.02 0.60 -17.09
CA ILE A 51 7.43 0.62 -15.68
C ILE A 51 6.23 0.80 -14.74
N ASP A 52 6.22 0.10 -13.61
CA ASP A 52 5.22 0.30 -12.56
C ASP A 52 5.42 1.68 -11.90
N CYS A 53 4.35 2.44 -11.62
CA CYS A 53 4.48 3.62 -10.77
C CYS A 53 4.70 3.20 -9.31
N PRO A 54 5.27 4.06 -8.44
CA PRO A 54 5.46 3.74 -7.02
C PRO A 54 4.17 3.32 -6.31
N GLY A 55 3.00 3.76 -6.78
CA GLY A 55 1.70 3.31 -6.26
C GLY A 55 1.34 1.88 -6.68
N CYS A 56 1.30 1.59 -7.97
CA CYS A 56 0.92 0.27 -8.49
C CYS A 56 1.97 -0.81 -8.17
N GLY A 57 3.26 -0.45 -8.21
CA GLY A 57 4.37 -1.34 -7.82
C GLY A 57 4.30 -1.71 -6.34
N LEU A 58 4.03 -0.74 -5.46
CA LEU A 58 3.80 -1.03 -4.04
C LEU A 58 2.61 -1.97 -3.85
N MET A 59 1.49 -1.73 -4.52
CA MET A 59 0.28 -2.54 -4.39
C MET A 59 0.50 -3.99 -4.83
N ARG A 60 1.16 -4.21 -5.99
CA ARG A 60 1.52 -5.55 -6.50
C ARG A 60 2.57 -6.24 -5.63
N GLY A 61 3.61 -5.53 -5.23
CA GLY A 61 4.65 -6.07 -4.34
C GLY A 61 4.11 -6.45 -2.96
N THR A 62 3.16 -5.66 -2.43
CA THR A 62 2.49 -5.97 -1.16
C THR A 62 1.60 -7.21 -1.30
N HIS A 63 0.83 -7.31 -2.39
CA HIS A 63 0.06 -8.51 -2.71
C HIS A 63 0.92 -9.78 -2.77
N ASP A 64 2.02 -9.72 -3.52
CA ASP A 64 2.96 -10.82 -3.69
C ASP A 64 3.62 -11.21 -2.37
N LEU A 65 4.00 -10.21 -1.55
CA LEU A 65 4.54 -10.45 -0.22
C LEU A 65 3.52 -11.13 0.71
N LEU A 66 2.26 -10.69 0.70
CA LEU A 66 1.20 -11.33 1.49
C LEU A 66 0.90 -12.76 1.02
N HIS A 67 1.12 -13.07 -0.25
CA HIS A 67 0.97 -14.42 -0.82
C HIS A 67 2.25 -15.27 -0.72
N GLY A 68 3.33 -14.76 -0.12
CA GLY A 68 4.59 -15.47 0.05
C GLY A 68 5.51 -15.49 -1.19
N ASN A 69 5.17 -14.75 -2.23
CA ASN A 69 6.00 -14.56 -3.42
C ASN A 69 7.04 -13.45 -3.18
N LEU A 70 8.13 -13.80 -2.48
CA LEU A 70 9.23 -12.87 -2.18
C LEU A 70 9.95 -12.37 -3.43
N ALA A 71 10.03 -13.18 -4.49
CA ALA A 71 10.71 -12.81 -5.74
C ALA A 71 9.90 -11.73 -6.50
N GLY A 72 8.60 -11.94 -6.67
CA GLY A 72 7.69 -10.95 -7.26
C GLY A 72 7.61 -9.68 -6.41
N ALA A 73 7.60 -9.83 -5.08
CA ALA A 73 7.67 -8.69 -4.18
C ALA A 73 8.90 -7.83 -4.45
N VAL A 74 10.11 -8.41 -4.55
CA VAL A 74 11.37 -7.68 -4.80
C VAL A 74 11.42 -7.05 -6.19
N ASP A 75 10.94 -7.75 -7.23
CA ASP A 75 10.88 -7.21 -8.60
C ASP A 75 9.99 -5.95 -8.67
N HIS A 76 8.91 -5.91 -7.88
CA HIS A 76 8.05 -4.73 -7.76
C HIS A 76 8.57 -3.68 -6.75
N ASN A 77 9.48 -4.05 -5.85
CA ASN A 77 10.00 -3.23 -4.74
C ASN A 77 11.12 -2.26 -5.16
N LEU A 78 11.75 -2.44 -6.32
CA LEU A 78 12.83 -1.56 -6.79
C LEU A 78 12.40 -0.10 -7.01
N LEU A 79 11.09 0.18 -6.94
CA LEU A 79 10.49 1.50 -7.14
C LEU A 79 9.80 2.07 -5.89
N ILE A 80 9.93 1.45 -4.70
CA ILE A 80 9.47 2.08 -3.47
C ILE A 80 10.39 3.27 -3.14
N PRO A 81 9.88 4.52 -3.10
CA PRO A 81 10.57 5.56 -2.35
C PRO A 81 10.48 5.16 -0.89
N VAL A 82 11.63 4.89 -0.29
CA VAL A 82 11.79 4.73 1.16
C VAL A 82 11.00 5.86 1.83
N LEU A 83 9.94 5.50 2.56
CA LEU A 83 9.21 6.41 3.45
C LEU A 83 10.14 6.98 4.51
#